data_AF-A0A428P9V1-F1
#
_entry.id   AF-A0A428P9V1-F1
#
_cell.length_a   1.000
_cell.length_b   1.000
_cell.length_c   1.000
_cell.angle_alpha   90.00
_cell.angle_beta   90.00
_cell.angle_gamma   90.00
#
_symmetry.space_group_name_H-M   'P 1'
#
loop_
_entity.id
_entity.type
_entity.pdbx_description
1 polymer ?
#
loop_
_entity_poly.entity_id
_entity_poly.type
_entity_poly.pdbx_seq_one_letter_code
_entity_poly.pdbx_strand_id
1 'polypeptide(L)' 'MGMVIDRFPQYRLWKSKLLEYLREEFPESSSEISVTEHGTEYVLTIPDMLTPKQRRHILRHVCYRPESD' A
#
# COMPACT_ATOMS: atom_id res chain seq x y z
N MET A 1 -12.28 -14.66 3.78
CA MET A 1 -10.95 -14.03 3.90
C MET A 1 -11.17 -12.57 4.25
N GLY A 2 -10.52 -12.06 5.31
CA GLY A 2 -10.60 -10.65 5.68
C GLY A 2 -9.83 -9.79 4.68
N MET A 3 -10.35 -8.62 4.36
CA MET A 3 -9.59 -7.58 3.65
C MET A 3 -9.29 -6.47 4.65
N VAL A 4 -8.09 -5.94 4.54
CA VAL A 4 -7.62 -4.81 5.31
C VAL A 4 -7.65 -3.58 4.43
N ILE A 5 -8.19 -2.50 4.97
CA ILE A 5 -8.22 -1.20 4.32
C ILE A 5 -7.33 -0.25 5.11
N ASP A 6 -6.19 0.13 4.53
CA ASP A 6 -5.28 1.13 5.08
C ASP A 6 -5.40 2.42 4.25
N ARG A 7 -5.42 3.59 4.93
CA ARG A 7 -5.54 4.90 4.28
C ARG A 7 -4.24 5.67 4.39
N PHE A 8 -3.80 6.27 3.28
CA PHE A 8 -2.53 6.98 3.18
C PHE A 8 -2.72 8.33 2.49
N PRO A 9 -2.01 9.39 2.91
CA PRO A 9 -2.07 10.67 2.21
C PRO A 9 -1.42 10.60 0.83
N GLN A 10 -2.04 11.22 -0.18
CA GLN A 10 -1.59 11.14 -1.58
C GLN A 10 -0.25 11.82 -1.85
N TYR A 11 0.07 12.89 -1.13
CA TYR A 11 1.26 13.70 -1.37
C TYR A 11 2.59 12.96 -1.11
N ARG A 12 2.56 11.76 -0.50
CA ARG A 12 3.78 11.02 -0.12
C ARG A 12 4.22 9.93 -1.10
N LEU A 13 3.32 9.40 -1.92
CA LEU A 13 3.64 8.27 -2.80
C LEU A 13 2.79 8.23 -4.05
N TRP A 14 3.39 8.07 -5.21
CA TRP A 14 2.63 7.88 -6.44
C TRP A 14 1.93 6.52 -6.40
N LYS A 15 0.63 6.50 -6.68
CA LYS A 15 -0.21 5.30 -6.77
C LYS A 15 0.47 4.14 -7.50
N SER A 16 1.03 4.41 -8.69
CA SER A 16 1.67 3.41 -9.53
C SER A 16 2.88 2.76 -8.85
N LYS A 17 3.69 3.54 -8.14
CA LYS A 17 4.86 3.04 -7.40
C LYS A 17 4.47 2.22 -6.19
N LEU A 18 3.42 2.63 -5.47
CA LEU A 18 2.88 1.84 -4.35
C LEU A 18 2.36 0.49 -4.84
N LEU A 19 1.62 0.50 -5.94
CA LEU A 19 1.00 -0.69 -6.50
C LEU A 19 2.05 -1.66 -7.08
N GLU A 20 3.09 -1.13 -7.74
CA GLU A 20 4.28 -1.89 -8.18
C GLU A 20 4.98 -2.56 -7.00
N TYR A 21 5.33 -1.79 -5.97
CA TYR A 21 6.00 -2.29 -4.76
C TYR A 21 5.20 -3.41 -4.07
N LEU A 22 3.88 -3.24 -3.92
CA LEU A 22 3.05 -4.24 -3.28
C LEU A 22 2.89 -5.52 -4.10
N ARG A 23 2.90 -5.43 -5.43
CA ARG A 23 2.87 -6.61 -6.31
C ARG A 23 4.20 -7.37 -6.28
N GLU A 24 5.33 -6.68 -6.15
CA GLU A 24 6.64 -7.30 -5.98
C GLU A 24 6.76 -8.01 -4.63
N GLU A 25 6.31 -7.37 -3.54
CA GLU A 25 6.38 -7.95 -2.19
C GLU A 25 5.38 -9.10 -1.98
N PHE A 26 4.22 -9.04 -2.65
CA PHE A 26 3.13 -10.01 -2.50
C PHE A 26 2.63 -10.52 -3.86
N PRO A 27 3.44 -11.28 -4.61
CA PRO A 27 3.08 -11.74 -5.95
C PRO A 27 1.85 -12.66 -5.93
N GLU A 28 1.69 -13.48 -4.88
CA GLU A 28 0.56 -14.40 -4.72
C GLU A 28 -0.77 -13.66 -4.48
N SER A 29 -0.72 -12.51 -3.82
CA SER A 29 -1.88 -11.66 -3.52
C SER A 29 -2.02 -10.48 -4.47
N SER A 30 -1.15 -10.37 -5.49
CA SER A 30 -1.07 -9.24 -6.41
C SER A 30 -2.39 -8.90 -7.12
N SER A 31 -3.25 -9.90 -7.31
CA SER A 31 -4.58 -9.76 -7.92
C SER A 31 -5.63 -9.19 -6.96
N GLU A 32 -5.42 -9.33 -5.66
CA GLU A 32 -6.33 -8.83 -4.61
C GLU A 32 -5.92 -7.44 -4.09
N ILE A 33 -4.67 -7.04 -4.36
CA ILE A 33 -4.15 -5.73 -3.99
C ILE A 33 -4.72 -4.66 -4.91
N SER A 34 -5.39 -3.67 -4.33
CA SER A 34 -5.87 -2.51 -5.06
C SER A 34 -5.57 -1.22 -4.30
N VAL A 35 -5.18 -0.19 -5.04
CA VAL A 35 -5.03 1.16 -4.53
C VAL A 35 -6.06 2.02 -5.24
N THR A 36 -6.99 2.60 -4.48
CA THR A 36 -7.97 3.56 -4.99
C THR A 36 -7.67 4.96 -4.49
N GLU A 37 -8.05 5.96 -5.28
CA GLU A 37 -7.90 7.37 -4.92
C GLU A 37 -9.20 7.86 -4.29
N HIS A 38 -9.10 8.47 -3.12
CA HIS A 38 -10.24 9.02 -2.41
C HIS A 38 -9.89 10.43 -1.89
N GLY A 39 -10.26 11.45 -2.66
CA GLY A 39 -9.93 12.84 -2.33
C GLY A 39 -8.42 13.05 -2.34
N THR A 40 -7.85 13.40 -1.19
CA THR A 40 -6.41 13.58 -0.95
C THR A 40 -5.73 12.35 -0.33
N GLU A 41 -6.42 11.21 -0.29
CA GLU A 41 -5.93 9.96 0.27
C GLU A 41 -5.91 8.83 -0.78
N TYR A 42 -4.97 7.91 -0.64
CA TYR A 42 -4.96 6.59 -1.24
C TYR A 42 -5.55 5.59 -0.26
N VAL A 43 -6.52 4.82 -0.72
CA VAL A 43 -7.12 3.72 0.02
C VAL A 43 -6.49 2.43 -0.51
N LEU A 44 -5.63 1.84 0.31
CA LEU A 44 -4.99 0.57 0.02
C LEU A 44 -5.86 -0.57 0.56
N THR A 45 -6.30 -1.43 -0.34
CA THR A 45 -6.97 -2.68 0.02
C THR A 45 -5.99 -3.82 -0.17
N ILE A 46 -5.67 -4.50 0.92
CA ILE A 46 -4.72 -5.63 0.96
C ILE A 46 -5.37 -6.80 1.71
N PRO A 47 -5.08 -8.06 1.34
CA PRO A 47 -5.61 -9.20 2.07
C PRO A 47 -5.06 -9.27 3.50
N ASP A 48 -5.90 -9.66 4.45
CA ASP A 48 -5.57 -9.78 5.89
C ASP A 48 -4.51 -10.87 6.18
N MET A 49 -4.19 -11.71 5.19
CA MET A 49 -3.12 -12.70 5.26
C MET A 49 -1.72 -12.08 5.42
N LEU A 50 -1.59 -10.76 5.26
CA LEU A 50 -0.34 -10.06 5.51
C LEU A 50 0.03 -10.06 6.98
N THR A 51 1.22 -10.56 7.27
CA THR A 51 1.78 -10.55 8.62
C THR A 51 1.95 -9.11 9.14
N PRO A 52 1.88 -8.87 10.47
CA PRO A 52 2.12 -7.56 11.07
C PRO A 52 3.46 -6.93 10.65
N LYS A 53 4.47 -7.76 10.36
CA LYS A 53 5.79 -7.34 9.88
C LYS A 53 5.70 -6.75 8.46
N GLN A 54 4.99 -7.42 7.55
CA GLN A 54 4.75 -6.94 6.19
C GLN A 54 3.94 -5.64 6.21
N ARG A 55 2.88 -5.56 7.01
CA ARG A 55 2.11 -4.32 7.16
C ARG A 55 2.96 -3.17 7.70
N ARG A 56 3.80 -3.42 8.71
CA ARG A 56 4.75 -2.40 9.21
C ARG A 56 5.76 -1.99 8.15
N HIS A 57 6.18 -2.91 7.27
CA HIS A 57 7.10 -2.61 6.18
C HIS A 57 6.45 -1.68 5.15
N ILE A 58 5.21 -1.96 4.74
CA ILE A 58 4.40 -1.09 3.87
C ILE A 58 4.19 0.28 4.53
N LEU A 59 3.75 0.32 5.78
CA LEU A 59 3.55 1.58 6.52
C LEU A 59 4.84 2.40 6.60
N ARG A 60 5.99 1.76 6.83
CA ARG A 60 7.29 2.46 6.78
C ARG A 60 7.57 2.97 5.38
N HIS A 61 7.44 2.14 4.34
CA HIS A 61 7.67 2.57 2.96
C HIS A 61 6.82 3.78 2.59
N VAL A 62 5.55 3.81 3.03
CA VAL A 62 4.60 4.89 2.73
C VAL A 62 4.80 6.13 3.62
N CYS A 63 5.09 5.95 4.91
CA CYS A 63 5.30 7.08 5.82
C CYS A 63 6.68 7.72 5.69
N TYR A 64 7.73 6.97 5.35
CA TYR A 64 9.13 7.41 5.37
C TYR A 64 9.70 7.83 4.02
N ARG A 65 8.94 7.85 2.92
CA ARG A 65 9.49 8.38 1.65
C ARG A 65 9.84 9.87 1.86
N PRO A 66 11.14 10.24 1.87
CA PRO A 66 11.49 11.66 1.92
C PRO A 66 10.99 12.30 0.62
N GLU A 67 10.52 13.54 0.71
CA GLU A 67 10.28 14.41 -0.45
C GLU A 67 11.60 14.56 -1.23
N SER A 68 11.85 13.66 -2.17
CA SER A 68 12.92 13.71 -3.17
C SER A 68 12.48 12.73 -4.27
N ASP A 69 12.13 13.16 -5.47
CA ASP A 69 12.70 14.21 -6.32
C ASP A 69 11.57 14.93 -7.08
#